data_AF-A0A4D4KL14-F1
#
_entry.id   AF-A0A4D4KL14-F1
#
_cell.length_a   1.000
_cell.length_b   1.000
_cell.length_c   1.000
_cell.angle_alpha   90.00
_cell.angle_beta   90.00
_cell.angle_gamma   90.00
#
_symmetry.space_group_name_H-M   'P 1'
#
loop_
_entity.id
_entity.type
_entity.pdbx_description
1 polymer ?
#
loop_
_entity_poly.entity_id
_entity_poly.type
_entity_poly.pdbx_seq_one_letter_code
_entity_poly.pdbx_strand_id
1 'polypeptide(L)'
;MARAAAPTDSRKWPLGTPNVIGEKANVTAFVVRRLVDRSLLVDLSASPAGTLHHPGQVAEVCQREALPDLVVANTPLGPEQAAARLGVRRADFALMVWLGWVRSPQSIEARFGTSRAGAVDAALYTTASADAVVPAHPAADWEELRSVEKGRRSPLASLRPAPAPT
;
A
#
# COMPACT_ATOMS: atom_id res chain seq x y z
N MET A 1 -38.83 -7.85 -18.00
CA MET A 1 -37.77 -6.85 -17.70
C MET A 1 -36.99 -7.32 -16.49
N ALA A 2 -35.82 -7.94 -16.69
CA ALA A 2 -35.00 -8.49 -15.62
C ALA A 2 -33.98 -7.44 -15.15
N ARG A 3 -34.03 -7.10 -13.86
CA ARG A 3 -33.02 -6.26 -13.18
C ARG A 3 -31.69 -7.02 -13.14
N ALA A 4 -30.65 -6.46 -13.74
CA ALA A 4 -29.28 -6.93 -13.55
C ALA A 4 -28.86 -6.63 -12.11
N ALA A 5 -28.64 -7.67 -11.31
CA ALA A 5 -28.00 -7.56 -10.01
C ALA A 5 -26.52 -7.25 -10.20
N ALA A 6 -26.05 -6.13 -9.64
CA ALA A 6 -24.64 -5.79 -9.60
C ALA A 6 -23.89 -6.79 -8.69
N PRO A 7 -22.76 -7.36 -9.13
CA PRO A 7 -21.97 -8.23 -8.26
C PRO A 7 -21.19 -7.37 -7.26
N THR A 8 -21.73 -7.21 -6.05
CA THR A 8 -20.93 -6.87 -4.86
C THR A 8 -20.26 -8.15 -4.37
N ASP A 9 -19.04 -8.40 -4.84
CA ASP A 9 -18.14 -9.37 -4.21
C ASP A 9 -17.03 -8.61 -3.48
N SER A 10 -17.31 -8.24 -2.23
CA SER A 10 -16.32 -7.69 -1.30
C SER A 10 -15.53 -8.85 -0.66
N ARG A 11 -14.70 -9.52 -1.47
CA ARG A 11 -13.87 -10.62 -1.01
C ARG A 11 -12.66 -10.09 -0.24
N LYS A 12 -12.78 -10.00 1.09
CA LYS A 12 -11.63 -9.82 2.00
C LYS A 12 -10.86 -11.15 2.11
N TRP A 13 -9.59 -11.17 1.73
CA TRP A 13 -8.64 -12.26 2.05
C TRP A 13 -7.25 -11.65 2.33
N PRO A 14 -6.45 -12.20 3.27
CA PRO A 14 -5.39 -11.46 3.95
C PRO A 14 -4.16 -11.34 3.06
N LEU A 15 -3.72 -10.11 2.84
CA LEU A 15 -2.44 -9.77 2.22
C LEU A 15 -1.25 -10.05 3.17
N GLY A 16 -1.32 -11.14 3.94
CA GLY A 16 -0.72 -11.19 5.28
C GLY A 16 -1.48 -10.27 6.24
N THR A 17 -1.51 -10.62 7.52
CA THR A 17 -2.03 -9.72 8.55
C THR A 17 -1.10 -8.51 8.61
N PRO A 18 -1.59 -7.26 8.40
CA PRO A 18 -0.78 -6.08 8.65
C PRO A 18 -0.22 -6.15 10.07
N ASN A 19 1.03 -5.74 10.26
CA ASN A 19 1.61 -5.69 11.58
C ASN A 19 0.73 -4.83 12.50
N VAL A 20 0.28 -5.42 13.60
CA VAL A 20 -0.46 -4.72 14.63
C VAL A 20 0.53 -3.83 15.36
N ILE A 21 0.20 -2.54 15.48
CA ILE A 21 1.01 -1.58 16.22
C ILE A 21 1.09 -2.06 17.68
N GLY A 22 2.30 -2.38 18.15
CA GLY A 22 2.54 -2.91 19.49
C GLY A 22 2.79 -4.43 19.58
N GLU A 23 2.68 -5.18 18.47
CA GLU A 23 3.03 -6.61 18.41
C GLU A 23 4.35 -6.86 17.64
N LYS A 24 4.92 -8.07 17.78
CA LYS A 24 6.14 -8.47 17.07
C LYS A 24 5.90 -8.43 15.56
N ALA A 25 6.53 -7.48 14.87
CA ALA A 25 6.33 -7.27 13.45
C ALA A 25 6.79 -8.47 12.60
N ASN A 26 5.92 -8.98 11.73
CA ASN A 26 6.27 -9.87 10.65
C ASN A 26 7.02 -9.06 9.57
N VAL A 27 8.31 -9.37 9.40
CA VAL A 27 9.15 -8.81 8.34
C VAL A 27 8.92 -9.63 7.07
N THR A 28 8.31 -9.02 6.05
CA THR A 28 8.05 -9.65 4.75
C THR A 28 9.17 -9.32 3.75
N ALA A 29 9.29 -10.09 2.66
CA ALA A 29 10.24 -9.79 1.58
C ALA A 29 10.05 -8.37 0.99
N PHE A 30 8.83 -7.84 1.05
CA PHE A 30 8.52 -6.45 0.68
C PHE A 30 9.23 -5.44 1.59
N VAL A 31 9.19 -5.66 2.91
CA VAL A 31 9.90 -4.80 3.88
C VAL A 31 11.41 -4.88 3.66
N VAL A 32 11.95 -6.08 3.43
CA VAL A 32 13.38 -6.29 3.15
C VAL A 32 13.81 -5.52 1.89
N ARG A 33 13.02 -5.57 0.81
CA ARG A 33 13.32 -4.82 -0.42
C ARG A 33 13.30 -3.30 -0.21
N ARG A 34 12.48 -2.79 0.71
CA ARG A 34 12.50 -1.37 1.12
C ARG A 34 13.70 -0.97 1.95
N LEU A 35 14.29 -1.90 2.70
CA LEU A 35 15.57 -1.68 3.36
C LEU A 35 16.69 -1.62 2.32
N VAL A 36 16.59 -2.40 1.24
CA VAL A 36 17.52 -2.31 0.09
C VAL A 36 17.39 -0.97 -0.64
N ASP A 37 16.17 -0.51 -0.96
CA ASP A 37 15.95 0.80 -1.59
C ASP A 37 16.53 1.96 -0.76
N ARG A 38 16.57 1.80 0.58
CA ARG A 38 17.19 2.76 1.51
C ARG A 38 18.68 2.55 1.74
N SER A 39 19.32 1.65 0.98
CA SER A 39 20.74 1.28 1.12
C SER A 39 21.13 0.75 2.51
N LEU A 40 20.15 0.24 3.27
CA LEU A 40 20.39 -0.38 4.59
C LEU A 40 20.77 -1.86 4.46
N LEU A 41 20.33 -2.51 3.39
CA LEU A 41 20.78 -3.83 2.98
C LEU A 41 21.23 -3.77 1.53
N VAL A 42 22.21 -4.58 1.16
CA VAL A 42 22.55 -4.80 -0.24
C VAL A 42 21.96 -6.14 -0.65
N ASP A 43 21.19 -6.16 -1.74
CA ASP A 43 20.82 -7.41 -2.38
C ASP A 43 21.99 -7.89 -3.24
N LEU A 44 22.62 -8.97 -2.79
CA LEU A 44 23.73 -9.65 -3.45
C LEU A 44 23.21 -10.68 -4.47
N SER A 45 21.90 -10.89 -4.54
CA SER A 45 21.29 -11.74 -5.54
C SER A 45 21.09 -10.97 -6.85
N ALA A 46 21.38 -11.63 -7.97
CA ALA A 46 21.04 -11.15 -9.30
C ALA A 46 19.60 -11.54 -9.72
N SER A 47 18.78 -12.07 -8.81
CA SER A 47 17.49 -12.73 -9.12
C SER A 47 16.32 -12.19 -8.29
N PRO A 48 15.17 -11.88 -8.91
CA PRO A 48 13.97 -11.43 -8.20
C PRO A 48 13.25 -12.54 -7.42
N ALA A 49 13.65 -13.81 -7.59
CA ALA A 49 13.00 -14.96 -6.93
C ALA A 49 13.51 -15.24 -5.51
N GLY A 50 14.59 -14.59 -5.08
CA GLY A 50 15.14 -14.69 -3.73
C GLY A 50 16.23 -13.66 -3.51
N THR A 51 16.27 -13.06 -2.33
CA THR A 51 17.28 -12.04 -2.00
C THR A 51 18.43 -12.68 -1.22
N LEU A 52 19.66 -12.23 -1.47
CA LEU A 52 20.83 -12.67 -0.71
C LEU A 52 21.42 -11.45 0.00
N HIS A 53 21.59 -11.54 1.32
CA HIS A 53 22.10 -10.43 2.12
C HIS A 53 23.32 -10.87 2.93
N HIS A 54 24.29 -9.97 3.06
CA HIS A 54 25.45 -10.22 3.91
C HIS A 54 25.01 -10.34 5.38
N PRO A 55 25.35 -11.41 6.11
CA PRO A 55 24.87 -11.62 7.48
C PRO A 55 25.33 -10.52 8.44
N GLY A 56 26.51 -9.92 8.21
CA GLY A 56 26.96 -8.76 8.97
C GLY A 56 26.08 -7.51 8.79
N GLN A 57 25.58 -7.26 7.58
CA GLN A 57 24.66 -6.13 7.33
C GLN A 57 23.30 -6.38 7.96
N VAL A 58 22.82 -7.64 7.93
CA VAL A 58 21.60 -8.03 8.64
C VAL A 58 21.77 -7.80 10.14
N ALA A 59 22.92 -8.18 10.72
CA ALA A 59 23.20 -7.94 12.14
C ALA A 59 23.23 -6.44 12.49
N GLU A 60 23.86 -5.61 11.66
CA GLU A 60 23.87 -4.14 11.83
C GLU A 60 22.46 -3.55 11.77
N VAL A 61 21.63 -3.98 10.81
CA VAL A 61 20.24 -3.53 10.70
C VAL A 61 19.43 -3.95 11.94
N CYS A 62 19.61 -5.18 12.43
CA CYS A 62 18.96 -5.68 13.65
C CYS A 62 19.33 -4.90 14.91
N GLN A 63 20.48 -4.22 14.92
CA GLN A 63 20.93 -3.39 16.05
C GLN A 63 20.38 -1.95 16.00
N ARG A 64 19.71 -1.54 14.92
CA ARG A 64 19.18 -0.18 14.80
C ARG A 64 17.96 -0.01 15.70
N GLU A 65 18.02 0.99 16.59
CA GLU A 65 16.89 1.35 17.46
C GLU A 65 15.63 1.72 16.65
N ALA A 66 15.81 2.38 15.50
CA ALA A 66 14.70 2.77 14.62
C ALA A 66 14.14 1.62 13.75
N LEU A 67 14.68 0.40 13.85
CA LEU A 67 14.23 -0.73 13.02
C LEU A 67 12.73 -1.02 13.13
N PRO A 68 12.12 -1.07 14.33
CA PRO A 68 10.69 -1.33 14.47
C PRO A 68 9.85 -0.31 13.70
N ASP A 69 10.18 0.98 13.81
CA ASP A 69 9.49 2.05 13.10
C ASP A 69 9.68 1.94 11.59
N LEU A 70 10.88 1.59 11.13
CA LEU A 70 11.13 1.33 9.71
C LEU A 70 10.31 0.15 9.19
N VAL A 71 10.17 -0.93 9.96
CA VAL A 71 9.34 -2.08 9.56
C VAL A 71 7.86 -1.68 9.53
N VAL A 72 7.38 -0.94 10.53
CA VAL A 72 6.01 -0.42 10.56
C VAL A 72 5.75 0.47 9.36
N ALA A 73 6.62 1.45 9.08
CA ALA A 73 6.53 2.41 7.98
C ALA A 73 6.52 1.76 6.58
N ASN A 74 7.11 0.56 6.44
CA ASN A 74 7.19 -0.17 5.18
C ASN A 74 6.26 -1.38 5.12
N THR A 75 5.40 -1.56 6.12
CA THR A 75 4.41 -2.65 6.10
C THR A 75 3.49 -2.47 4.88
N PRO A 76 3.37 -3.50 4.02
CA PRO A 76 2.56 -3.40 2.81
C PRO A 76 1.07 -3.34 3.15
N LEU A 77 0.34 -2.51 2.42
CA LEU A 77 -1.10 -2.33 2.50
C LEU A 77 -1.71 -2.54 1.12
N GLY A 78 -2.76 -3.36 1.06
CA GLY A 78 -3.65 -3.37 -0.10
C GLY A 78 -4.47 -2.08 -0.20
N PRO A 79 -5.11 -1.83 -1.36
CA PRO A 79 -5.90 -0.61 -1.55
C PRO A 79 -7.01 -0.40 -0.51
N GLU A 80 -7.66 -1.48 -0.06
CA GLU A 80 -8.71 -1.42 0.98
C GLU A 80 -8.13 -1.05 2.35
N GLN A 81 -6.97 -1.62 2.69
CA GLN A 81 -6.29 -1.34 3.95
C GLN A 81 -5.72 0.08 3.98
N ALA A 82 -5.20 0.57 2.86
CA ALA A 82 -4.73 1.94 2.72
C ALA A 82 -5.87 2.96 2.85
N ALA A 83 -7.02 2.68 2.22
CA ALA A 83 -8.22 3.51 2.38
C ALA A 83 -8.72 3.53 3.83
N ALA A 84 -8.78 2.36 4.48
CA ALA A 84 -9.17 2.24 5.89
C ALA A 84 -8.22 3.00 6.82
N ARG A 85 -6.90 2.97 6.57
CA ARG A 85 -5.90 3.72 7.35
C ARG A 85 -6.12 5.23 7.27
N LEU A 86 -6.55 5.74 6.11
CA LEU A 86 -6.88 7.15 5.91
C LEU A 86 -8.27 7.52 6.46
N GLY A 87 -9.10 6.53 6.80
CA GLY A 87 -10.50 6.73 7.19
C GLY A 87 -11.42 7.12 6.03
N VAL A 88 -11.03 6.86 4.78
CA VAL A 88 -11.78 7.27 3.58
C VAL A 88 -12.39 6.06 2.87
N ARG A 89 -13.39 6.29 2.00
CA ARG A 89 -13.98 5.21 1.22
C ARG A 89 -12.98 4.71 0.17
N ARG A 90 -13.08 3.42 -0.18
CA ARG A 90 -12.25 2.80 -1.23
C ARG A 90 -12.30 3.53 -2.58
N ALA A 91 -13.44 4.12 -2.92
CA ALA A 91 -13.62 4.91 -4.14
C ALA A 91 -12.85 6.25 -4.09
N ASP A 92 -12.83 6.91 -2.94
CA ASP A 92 -12.07 8.16 -2.76
C ASP A 92 -10.57 7.88 -2.82
N PHE A 93 -10.11 6.77 -2.23
CA PHE A 93 -8.72 6.32 -2.38
C PHE A 93 -8.35 6.02 -3.84
N ALA A 94 -9.26 5.44 -4.63
CA ALA A 94 -9.03 5.24 -6.06
C ALA A 94 -8.85 6.58 -6.81
N LEU A 95 -9.62 7.60 -6.44
CA LEU A 95 -9.46 8.95 -6.98
C LEU A 95 -8.12 9.56 -6.57
N MET A 96 -7.66 9.36 -5.33
CA MET A 96 -6.33 9.83 -4.89
C MET A 96 -5.20 9.18 -5.70
N VAL A 97 -5.30 7.89 -6.01
CA VAL A 97 -4.34 7.20 -6.89
C VAL A 97 -4.39 7.78 -8.30
N TRP A 98 -5.59 8.02 -8.85
CA TRP A 98 -5.77 8.63 -10.17
C TRP A 98 -5.25 10.08 -10.24
N LEU A 99 -5.41 10.86 -9.17
CA LEU A 99 -4.86 12.21 -9.02
C LEU A 99 -3.34 12.22 -8.80
N GLY A 100 -2.73 11.05 -8.58
CA GLY A 100 -1.29 10.90 -8.34
C GLY A 100 -0.85 11.25 -6.91
N TRP A 101 -1.79 11.41 -5.99
CA TRP A 101 -1.53 11.74 -4.57
C TRP A 101 -0.90 10.56 -3.83
N VAL A 102 -1.29 9.35 -4.23
CA VAL A 102 -0.71 8.10 -3.72
C VAL A 102 -0.11 7.37 -4.91
N ARG A 103 1.19 7.11 -4.86
CA ARG A 103 1.83 6.19 -5.81
C ARG A 103 2.02 4.84 -5.16
N SER A 104 1.67 3.79 -5.88
CA SER A 104 2.03 2.42 -5.49
C SER A 104 3.51 2.22 -5.75
N PRO A 105 4.35 2.07 -4.72
CA PRO A 105 5.78 1.93 -4.96
C PRO A 105 6.16 0.52 -5.46
N GLN A 106 5.21 -0.42 -5.52
CA GLN A 106 5.36 -1.73 -6.17
C GLN A 106 4.00 -2.34 -6.55
N SER A 107 3.96 -3.24 -7.53
CA SER A 107 2.86 -4.20 -7.75
C SER A 107 3.36 -5.63 -7.53
N ILE A 108 2.49 -6.51 -7.06
CA ILE A 108 2.76 -7.96 -6.99
C ILE A 108 1.76 -8.72 -7.84
N GLU A 109 2.22 -9.78 -8.52
CA GLU A 109 1.33 -10.70 -9.21
C GLU A 109 0.52 -11.49 -8.16
N ALA A 110 -0.76 -11.18 -8.00
CA ALA A 110 -1.67 -11.93 -7.16
C ALA A 110 -2.36 -13.00 -8.02
N ARG A 111 -2.14 -14.29 -7.70
CA ARG A 111 -2.77 -15.40 -8.42
C ARG A 111 -4.10 -15.79 -7.78
N PHE A 112 -5.16 -15.74 -8.58
CA PHE A 112 -6.48 -16.24 -8.25
C PHE A 112 -6.60 -17.72 -8.67
N GLY A 113 -6.68 -18.62 -7.68
CA GLY A 113 -6.81 -20.06 -7.91
C GLY A 113 -5.54 -20.73 -8.46
N THR A 114 -5.66 -21.96 -8.94
CA THR A 114 -4.53 -22.79 -9.40
C THR A 114 -4.13 -22.56 -10.86
N SER A 115 -4.83 -21.67 -11.58
CA SER A 115 -4.59 -21.45 -13.01
C SER A 115 -3.83 -20.14 -13.27
N ARG A 116 -2.94 -20.18 -14.28
CA ARG A 116 -2.14 -19.02 -14.74
C ARG A 116 -3.00 -17.89 -15.33
N ALA A 117 -4.27 -18.16 -15.62
CA ALA A 117 -5.22 -17.20 -16.19
C ALA A 117 -5.85 -16.24 -15.15
N GLY A 118 -5.55 -16.43 -13.86
CA GLY A 118 -6.05 -15.60 -12.77
C GLY A 118 -4.99 -14.71 -12.12
N ALA A 119 -3.87 -14.41 -12.78
CA ALA A 119 -2.85 -13.52 -12.24
C ALA A 119 -3.24 -12.05 -12.48
N VAL A 120 -3.38 -11.26 -11.41
CA VAL A 120 -3.62 -9.81 -11.49
C VAL A 120 -2.55 -9.08 -10.70
N ASP A 121 -1.99 -8.03 -11.28
CA ASP A 121 -1.08 -7.14 -10.57
C ASP A 121 -1.83 -6.35 -9.49
N ALA A 122 -1.57 -6.68 -8.23
CA ALA A 122 -2.08 -5.96 -7.08
C ALA A 122 -1.08 -4.88 -6.65
N ALA A 123 -1.50 -3.62 -6.72
CA ALA A 123 -0.76 -2.48 -6.19
C ALA A 123 -0.61 -2.59 -4.66
N LEU A 124 0.62 -2.48 -4.17
CA LEU A 124 0.94 -2.45 -2.75
C LEU A 124 1.40 -1.05 -2.35
N TYR A 125 0.77 -0.51 -1.32
CA TYR A 125 1.12 0.75 -0.67
C TYR A 125 1.90 0.47 0.61
N THR A 126 2.61 1.46 1.15
CA THR A 126 3.17 1.39 2.51
C THR A 126 2.34 2.22 3.48
N THR A 127 2.37 1.87 4.76
CA THR A 127 1.81 2.72 5.84
C THR A 127 2.33 4.15 5.74
N ALA A 128 3.65 4.34 5.55
CA ALA A 128 4.24 5.67 5.36
C ALA A 128 3.71 6.39 4.12
N SER A 129 3.52 5.70 2.99
CA SER A 129 2.97 6.31 1.78
C SER A 129 1.51 6.74 1.95
N ALA A 130 0.74 6.04 2.78
CA ALA A 130 -0.63 6.41 3.11
C ALA A 130 -0.64 7.59 4.12
N ASP A 131 0.18 7.54 5.16
CA ASP A 131 0.26 8.58 6.19
C ASP A 131 0.77 9.91 5.63
N ALA A 132 1.65 9.87 4.63
CA ALA A 132 2.20 11.06 4.00
C ALA A 132 1.17 11.85 3.17
N VAL A 133 0.04 11.26 2.79
CA VAL A 133 -0.95 11.91 1.91
C VAL A 133 -1.59 13.11 2.60
N VAL A 134 -1.95 12.96 3.88
CA VAL A 134 -2.60 14.03 4.66
C VAL A 134 -1.72 15.29 4.75
N PRO A 135 -0.46 15.20 5.23
CA PRO A 135 0.41 16.37 5.27
C PRO A 135 0.86 16.85 3.88
N ALA A 136 0.90 16.01 2.84
CA ALA A 136 1.23 16.43 1.48
C ALA A 136 0.09 17.20 0.77
N HIS A 137 -1.15 17.00 1.22
CA HIS A 137 -2.33 17.66 0.67
C HIS A 137 -3.13 18.40 1.76
N PRO A 138 -2.55 19.44 2.39
CA PRO A 138 -3.19 20.18 3.48
C PRO A 138 -4.40 21.01 3.02
N ALA A 139 -4.49 21.30 1.71
CA ALA A 139 -5.61 22.02 1.11
C ALA A 139 -6.86 21.15 0.90
N ALA A 140 -6.77 19.83 1.07
CA ALA A 140 -7.93 18.95 0.98
C ALA A 140 -8.73 18.97 2.28
N ASP A 141 -10.06 18.99 2.18
CA ASP A 141 -10.93 18.84 3.35
C ASP A 141 -11.00 17.36 3.77
N TRP A 142 -10.13 17.01 4.71
CA TRP A 142 -10.00 15.64 5.22
C TRP A 142 -11.17 15.22 6.10
N GLU A 143 -11.88 16.15 6.73
CA GLU A 143 -13.06 15.84 7.53
C GLU A 143 -14.26 15.55 6.63
N GLU A 144 -14.43 16.33 5.56
CA GLU A 144 -15.43 16.05 4.54
C GLU A 144 -15.17 14.68 3.90
N LEU A 145 -13.93 14.39 3.50
CA LEU A 145 -13.58 13.10 2.87
C LEU A 145 -13.85 11.88 3.75
N ARG A 146 -13.67 12.01 5.07
CA ARG A 146 -13.92 10.92 6.04
C ARG A 146 -15.41 10.79 6.39
N SER A 147 -16.20 11.85 6.19
CA SER A 147 -17.64 11.86 6.51
C SER A 147 -18.55 11.58 5.31
N VAL A 148 -18.01 11.49 4.07
CA VAL A 148 -18.84 11.30 2.87
C VAL A 148 -19.67 10.01 2.96
N GLU A 149 -20.99 10.16 2.93
CA GLU A 149 -21.92 9.05 2.96
C GLU A 149 -21.87 8.19 1.67
N LYS A 150 -22.29 6.93 1.80
CA LYS A 150 -22.43 6.02 0.64
C LYS A 150 -23.42 6.62 -0.37
N GLY A 151 -23.02 6.67 -1.66
CA GLY A 151 -23.85 7.20 -2.74
C GLY A 151 -23.70 8.69 -3.01
N ARG A 152 -23.00 9.44 -2.13
CA ARG A 152 -22.62 10.83 -2.39
C ARG A 152 -21.35 10.91 -3.23
N ARG A 153 -21.32 11.85 -4.17
CA ARG A 153 -20.17 12.12 -5.02
C ARG A 153 -18.98 12.59 -4.17
N SER A 154 -17.79 12.09 -4.51
CA SER A 154 -16.55 12.48 -3.83
C SER A 154 -16.22 13.96 -4.07
N PRO A 155 -15.77 14.71 -3.05
CA PRO A 155 -15.15 16.02 -3.22
C PRO A 155 -13.96 16.01 -4.18
N LEU A 156 -13.23 14.89 -4.26
CA LEU A 156 -12.08 14.72 -5.16
C LEU A 156 -12.47 14.59 -6.64
N ALA A 157 -13.75 14.29 -6.94
CA ALA A 157 -14.19 14.01 -8.30
C ALA A 157 -14.21 15.24 -9.22
N SER A 158 -14.04 16.44 -8.66
CA SER A 158 -13.93 17.70 -9.42
C SER A 158 -12.48 18.10 -9.70
N LEU A 159 -11.52 17.45 -9.04
CA LEU A 159 -10.10 17.75 -9.18
C LEU A 159 -9.55 17.10 -10.46
N ARG A 160 -8.52 17.74 -11.02
CA ARG A 160 -7.77 17.18 -12.15
C ARG A 160 -6.41 16.67 -11.67
N PRO A 161 -5.88 15.59 -12.25
CA PRO A 161 -4.54 15.11 -11.93
C PRO A 161 -3.51 16.18 -12.29
N ALA A 162 -2.44 16.27 -11.50
CA ALA A 162 -1.29 17.07 -11.91
C ALA A 162 -0.69 16.47 -13.20
N PRO A 163 -0.18 17.29 -14.14
CA PRO A 163 0.55 16.79 -15.28
C PRO A 163 1.72 15.92 -14.80
N ALA A 164 2.01 14.84 -15.52
CA ALA A 164 3.13 13.97 -15.18
C ALA A 164 4.43 14.81 -15.14
N PRO A 165 5.30 14.64 -14.12
CA PRO A 165 6.59 15.30 -14.10
C PRO A 165 7.38 14.89 -15.35
N THR A 166 7.91 15.90 -16.04
CA THR A 166 8.67 15.77 -17.30
C THR A 166 10.07 15.24 -17.03
#